data_AF-A0A2D4KS32-F1
#
_entry.id   AF-A0A2D4KS32-F1
#
_cell.length_a   1.000
_cell.length_b   1.000
_cell.length_c   1.000
_cell.angle_alpha   90.00
_cell.angle_beta   90.00
_cell.angle_gamma   90.00
#
_symmetry.space_group_name_H-M   'P 1'
#
loop_
_entity.id
_entity.type
_entity.pdbx_description
1 polymer ?
#
loop_
_entity_poly.entity_id
_entity_poly.type
_entity_poly.pdbx_seq_one_letter_code
_entity_poly.pdbx_strand_id
1 'polypeptide(L)'
;KTVDSEDEFPGITEEMEKEIKNVLRSGNQDEVLSEAFRLTITRKDIQTLKHLNWLNDEIINFYMNMLMERSKQKGFPTVHAFNTFFFTKLKTAGYPAVKRWTKKVDIFSVDILLVPIHLGVHWCLAVTDFRKKTITYYDSMGGSNSEACKILLRL
;
A
#
# COMPACT_ATOMS: atom_id res chain seq x y z
N LYS A 1 -32.12 13.55 -11.63
CA LYS A 1 -31.26 14.75 -11.73
C LYS A 1 -30.56 14.96 -10.40
N THR A 2 -29.30 14.55 -10.31
CA THR A 2 -28.25 15.14 -9.44
C THR A 2 -26.94 14.62 -10.02
N VAL A 3 -26.37 15.46 -10.88
CA VAL A 3 -24.98 15.58 -11.35
C VAL A 3 -24.01 14.52 -10.80
N ASP A 4 -23.62 13.58 -11.68
CA ASP A 4 -22.32 12.91 -11.58
C ASP A 4 -21.27 14.01 -11.73
N SER A 5 -20.66 14.43 -10.61
CA SER A 5 -19.40 15.14 -10.69
C SER A 5 -18.38 14.12 -11.15
N GLU A 6 -17.97 14.18 -12.42
CA GLU A 6 -16.73 13.54 -12.84
C GLU A 6 -15.65 13.99 -11.84
N ASP A 7 -15.06 13.04 -11.11
CA ASP A 7 -14.02 13.33 -10.14
C ASP A 7 -12.83 13.98 -10.87
N GLU A 8 -12.77 15.31 -10.85
CA GLU A 8 -11.70 16.08 -11.46
C GLU A 8 -10.42 15.83 -10.64
N PHE A 9 -9.41 15.21 -11.25
CA PHE A 9 -8.14 14.97 -10.59
C PHE A 9 -7.50 16.30 -10.15
N PRO A 10 -6.97 16.41 -8.92
CA PRO A 10 -6.32 17.63 -8.49
C PRO A 10 -5.13 17.94 -9.39
N GLY A 11 -5.11 19.14 -9.96
CA GLY A 11 -3.99 19.62 -10.75
C GLY A 11 -2.71 19.74 -9.91
N ILE A 12 -1.56 19.47 -10.52
CA ILE A 12 -0.25 19.71 -9.91
C ILE A 12 0.13 21.17 -10.19
N THR A 13 0.33 21.97 -9.14
CA THR A 13 0.73 23.37 -9.29
C THR A 13 2.20 23.48 -9.73
N GLU A 14 2.60 24.63 -10.26
CA GLU A 14 4.00 24.88 -10.66
C GLU A 14 4.99 24.71 -9.48
N GLU A 15 4.56 25.07 -8.27
CA GLU A 15 5.34 24.89 -7.04
C GLU A 15 5.52 23.40 -6.72
N MET A 16 4.45 22.61 -6.77
CA MET A 16 4.50 21.15 -6.57
C MET A 16 5.38 20.48 -7.64
N GLU A 17 5.27 20.89 -8.90
CA GLU A 17 6.13 20.36 -9.97
C GLU A 17 7.61 20.65 -9.70
N LYS A 18 7.93 21.85 -9.19
CA LYS A 18 9.31 22.22 -8.86
C LYS A 18 9.87 21.34 -7.76
N GLU A 19 9.08 21.08 -6.71
CA GLU A 19 9.46 20.17 -5.63
C GLU A 19 9.69 18.74 -6.13
N ILE A 20 8.75 18.20 -6.92
CA ILE A 20 8.86 16.88 -7.55
C ILE A 20 10.12 16.78 -8.40
N LYS A 21 10.38 17.77 -9.26
CA LYS A 21 11.59 17.82 -10.11
C LYS A 21 12.87 17.86 -9.27
N ASN A 22 12.87 18.53 -8.11
CA ASN A 22 14.06 18.61 -7.25
C ASN A 22 14.39 17.27 -6.59
N VAL A 23 13.39 16.52 -6.12
CA VAL A 23 13.62 15.22 -5.47
C VAL A 23 13.95 14.11 -6.47
N LEU A 24 13.45 14.20 -7.72
CA LEU A 24 13.72 13.22 -8.78
C LEU A 24 15.04 13.44 -9.55
N ARG A 25 15.76 14.52 -9.26
CA ARG A 25 17.13 14.76 -9.76
C ARG A 25 18.14 13.85 -9.06
N SER A 26 19.27 13.65 -9.72
CA SER A 26 20.44 13.00 -9.11
C SER A 26 20.94 13.82 -7.92
N GLY A 27 21.36 13.12 -6.87
CA GLY A 27 21.81 13.71 -5.61
C GLY A 27 22.26 12.61 -4.65
N ASN A 28 22.51 12.97 -3.39
CA ASN A 28 22.85 12.00 -2.36
C ASN A 28 21.71 10.97 -2.20
N GLN A 29 21.99 9.70 -2.48
CA GLN A 29 20.98 8.64 -2.51
C GLN A 29 20.43 8.30 -1.12
N ASP A 30 21.23 8.52 -0.07
CA ASP A 30 20.89 8.24 1.32
C ASP A 30 20.28 9.46 2.03
N GLU A 31 20.07 10.56 1.31
CA GLU A 31 19.36 11.73 1.84
C GLU A 31 17.93 11.35 2.21
N VAL A 32 17.58 11.56 3.49
CA VAL A 32 16.22 11.35 3.99
C VAL A 32 15.33 12.50 3.52
N LEU A 33 14.31 12.18 2.73
CA LEU A 33 13.35 13.15 2.20
C LEU A 33 12.04 13.17 2.98
N SER A 34 11.68 12.07 3.63
CA SER A 34 10.50 11.98 4.50
C SER A 34 10.68 10.91 5.57
N GLU A 35 10.18 11.18 6.78
CA GLU A 35 10.17 10.23 7.87
C GLU A 35 8.80 10.28 8.58
N ALA A 36 8.10 9.14 8.59
CA ALA A 36 6.81 8.98 9.23
C ALA A 36 6.53 7.50 9.46
N PHE A 37 5.61 7.16 10.37
CA PHE A 37 5.21 5.77 10.63
C PHE A 37 6.35 4.83 11.03
N ARG A 38 7.49 5.38 11.49
CA ARG A 38 8.76 4.67 11.72
C ARG A 38 9.37 4.07 10.45
N LEU A 39 9.03 4.65 9.31
CA LEU A 39 9.61 4.40 7.99
C LEU A 39 10.37 5.64 7.56
N THR A 40 11.44 5.40 6.81
CA THR A 40 12.31 6.45 6.28
C THR A 40 12.31 6.33 4.77
N ILE A 41 12.01 7.42 4.09
CA ILE A 41 12.02 7.51 2.63
C ILE A 41 13.22 8.32 2.21
N THR A 42 14.15 7.66 1.53
CA THR A 42 15.36 8.27 0.99
C THR A 42 15.14 8.77 -0.43
N ARG A 43 16.10 9.55 -0.93
CA ARG A 43 16.13 9.93 -2.35
C ARG A 43 16.15 8.71 -3.27
N LYS A 44 16.89 7.65 -2.92
CA LYS A 44 16.90 6.39 -3.67
C LYS A 44 15.50 5.79 -3.79
N ASP A 45 14.73 5.78 -2.71
CA ASP A 45 13.37 5.25 -2.70
C ASP A 45 12.44 6.09 -3.57
N ILE A 46 12.46 7.42 -3.42
CA ILE A 46 11.67 8.34 -4.24
C ILE A 46 12.00 8.22 -5.74
N GLN A 47 13.26 7.96 -6.09
CA GLN A 47 13.65 7.76 -7.49
C GLN A 47 13.02 6.51 -8.13
N THR A 48 12.49 5.57 -7.34
CA THR A 48 11.71 4.43 -7.88
C THR A 48 10.36 4.86 -8.47
N LEU A 49 9.83 6.04 -8.08
CA LEU A 49 8.62 6.64 -8.68
C LEU A 49 8.90 7.30 -10.04
N LYS A 50 10.17 7.39 -10.46
CA LYS A 50 10.56 8.09 -11.68
C LYS A 50 10.26 7.24 -12.93
N HIS A 51 9.50 7.80 -13.87
CA HIS A 51 9.22 7.20 -15.18
C HIS A 51 8.66 5.77 -15.10
N LEU A 52 9.40 4.78 -15.61
CA LEU A 52 9.01 3.37 -15.71
C LEU A 52 9.82 2.50 -14.73
N ASN A 53 10.36 3.10 -13.68
CA ASN A 53 11.06 2.36 -12.64
C ASN A 53 10.08 1.49 -11.84
N TRP A 54 10.57 0.36 -11.34
CA TRP A 54 9.82 -0.49 -10.43
C TRP A 54 9.82 0.12 -9.04
N LEU A 55 8.63 0.30 -8.46
CA LEU A 55 8.49 0.71 -7.08
C LEU A 55 9.10 -0.33 -6.15
N ASN A 56 9.84 0.16 -5.14
CA ASN A 56 10.32 -0.69 -4.06
C ASN A 56 9.28 -0.81 -2.94
N ASP A 57 9.61 -1.66 -1.98
CA ASP A 57 8.83 -1.94 -0.80
C ASP A 57 8.67 -0.73 0.12
N GLU A 58 9.69 0.11 0.28
CA GLU A 58 9.61 1.32 1.13
C GLU A 58 8.52 2.28 0.64
N ILE A 59 8.46 2.57 -0.67
CA ILE A 59 7.44 3.45 -1.25
C ILE A 59 6.04 2.87 -1.06
N ILE A 60 5.85 1.58 -1.31
CA ILE A 60 4.55 0.92 -1.14
C ILE A 60 4.13 0.91 0.33
N ASN A 61 5.03 0.52 1.24
CA ASN A 61 4.76 0.49 2.68
C ASN A 61 4.40 1.89 3.20
N PHE A 62 5.12 2.93 2.76
CA PHE A 62 4.85 4.31 3.16
C PHE A 62 3.48 4.78 2.66
N TYR A 63 3.16 4.51 1.39
CA TYR A 63 1.85 4.87 0.83
C TYR A 63 0.70 4.12 1.52
N MET A 64 0.87 2.84 1.82
CA MET A 64 -0.11 2.06 2.58
C MET A 64 -0.34 2.63 3.99
N ASN A 65 0.70 3.12 4.66
CA ASN A 65 0.56 3.81 5.94
C ASN A 65 -0.14 5.18 5.80
N MET A 66 0.08 5.93 4.71
CA MET A 66 -0.70 7.14 4.44
C MET A 66 -2.18 6.84 4.25
N LEU A 67 -2.54 5.72 3.60
CA LEU A 67 -3.93 5.28 3.49
C LEU A 67 -4.53 4.93 4.86
N MET A 68 -3.77 4.24 5.71
CA MET A 68 -4.18 3.96 7.09
C MET A 68 -4.38 5.25 7.89
N GLU A 69 -3.50 6.24 7.77
CA GLU A 69 -3.64 7.53 8.45
C GLU A 69 -4.87 8.29 7.97
N ARG A 70 -5.08 8.36 6.65
CA ARG A 70 -6.26 8.99 6.04
C ARG A 70 -7.55 8.32 6.51
N SER A 71 -7.55 6.99 6.70
CA SER A 71 -8.73 6.23 7.14
C SER A 71 -9.26 6.62 8.52
N LYS A 72 -8.46 7.33 9.34
CA LYS A 72 -8.89 7.84 10.64
C LYS A 72 -9.81 9.06 10.53
N GLN A 73 -9.88 9.70 9.36
CA GLN A 73 -10.75 10.84 9.13
C GLN A 73 -12.22 10.39 9.03
N LYS A 74 -13.15 11.21 9.55
CA LYS A 74 -14.58 10.90 9.50
C LYS A 74 -15.05 10.75 8.06
N GLY A 75 -15.88 9.73 7.81
CA GLY A 75 -16.46 9.45 6.49
C GLY A 75 -15.69 8.43 5.66
N PHE A 76 -14.48 8.05 6.05
CA PHE A 76 -13.74 6.95 5.43
C PHE A 76 -13.96 5.63 6.18
N PRO A 77 -13.93 4.48 5.48
CA PRO A 77 -13.78 3.18 6.16
C PRO A 77 -12.44 3.10 6.87
N THR A 78 -12.44 2.47 8.03
CA THR A 78 -11.22 2.20 8.79
C THR A 78 -10.35 1.17 8.07
N VAL A 79 -9.04 1.42 8.00
CA VAL A 79 -8.10 0.59 7.23
C VAL A 79 -6.97 0.08 8.12
N HIS A 80 -6.64 -1.20 7.99
CA HIS A 80 -5.35 -1.74 8.36
C HIS A 80 -4.63 -2.25 7.11
N ALA A 81 -3.37 -1.85 6.92
CA ALA A 81 -2.54 -2.37 5.85
C ALA A 81 -1.39 -3.18 6.44
N PHE A 82 -1.19 -4.38 5.88
CA PHE A 82 0.00 -5.17 6.16
C PHE A 82 1.17 -4.63 5.34
N ASN A 83 2.39 -4.79 5.85
CA ASN A 83 3.58 -4.48 5.05
C ASN A 83 3.75 -5.50 3.90
N THR A 84 4.54 -5.11 2.90
CA THR A 84 4.80 -5.89 1.67
C THR A 84 5.39 -7.29 1.90
N PHE A 85 5.96 -7.57 3.07
CA PHE A 85 6.56 -8.88 3.40
C PHE A 85 5.57 -9.86 4.01
N PHE A 86 4.43 -9.38 4.52
CA PHE A 86 3.48 -10.18 5.27
C PHE A 86 2.96 -11.38 4.47
N PHE A 87 2.42 -11.13 3.27
CA PHE A 87 1.82 -12.18 2.46
C PHE A 87 2.84 -13.24 2.05
N THR A 88 4.03 -12.82 1.60
CA THR A 88 5.12 -13.72 1.22
C THR A 88 5.53 -14.60 2.41
N LYS A 89 5.65 -14.02 3.61
CA LYS A 89 5.99 -14.78 4.82
C LYS A 89 4.88 -15.73 5.22
N LEU A 90 3.62 -15.31 5.16
CA LEU A 90 2.46 -16.14 5.44
C LEU A 90 2.38 -17.34 4.47
N LYS A 91 2.53 -17.08 3.17
CA LYS A 91 2.49 -18.11 2.12
C LYS A 91 3.61 -19.15 2.28
N THR A 92 4.81 -18.72 2.63
CA THR A 92 6.00 -19.59 2.65
C THR A 92 6.21 -20.30 3.98
N ALA A 93 5.86 -19.67 5.11
CA ALA A 93 6.15 -20.16 6.46
C ALA A 93 4.89 -20.40 7.32
N GLY A 94 3.70 -20.12 6.79
CA GLY A 94 2.43 -20.33 7.48
C GLY A 94 2.12 -19.29 8.56
N TYR A 95 0.91 -19.38 9.11
CA TYR A 95 0.39 -18.47 10.14
C TYR A 95 1.29 -18.33 11.38
N PRO A 96 1.91 -19.38 11.94
CA PRO A 96 2.74 -19.25 13.13
C PRO A 96 3.90 -18.26 12.99
N ALA A 97 4.41 -18.04 11.77
CA ALA A 97 5.49 -17.10 11.47
C ALA A 97 5.04 -15.63 11.50
N VAL A 98 3.75 -15.36 11.27
CA VAL A 98 3.19 -14.00 11.18
C VAL A 98 2.24 -13.66 12.32
N LYS A 99 1.83 -14.62 13.16
CA LYS A 99 0.86 -14.40 14.26
C LYS A 99 1.20 -13.25 15.23
N ARG A 100 2.49 -12.91 15.38
CA ARG A 100 2.94 -11.82 16.27
C ARG A 100 2.89 -10.44 15.61
N TRP A 101 2.70 -10.37 14.29
CA TRP A 101 2.73 -9.12 13.53
C TRP A 101 1.51 -8.25 13.83
N THR A 102 0.41 -8.89 14.23
CA THR A 102 -0.83 -8.23 14.68
C THR A 102 -0.98 -8.19 16.20
N LYS A 103 0.09 -8.46 16.99
CA LYS A 103 0.00 -8.57 18.47
C LYS A 103 -0.62 -7.33 19.14
N LYS A 104 -0.47 -6.15 18.53
CA LYS A 104 -0.95 -4.87 19.08
C LYS A 104 -2.14 -4.28 18.32
N VAL A 105 -2.72 -5.03 17.38
CA VAL A 105 -3.78 -4.55 16.50
C VAL A 105 -4.85 -5.63 16.39
N ASP A 106 -6.08 -5.29 16.74
CA ASP A 106 -7.22 -6.12 16.38
C ASP A 106 -7.58 -5.86 14.91
N ILE A 107 -7.21 -6.81 14.04
CA ILE A 107 -7.47 -6.68 12.60
C ILE A 107 -8.95 -6.89 12.24
N PHE A 108 -9.78 -7.40 13.16
CA PHE A 108 -11.21 -7.56 12.93
C PHE A 108 -12.02 -6.34 13.34
N SER A 109 -11.40 -5.36 14.01
CA SER A 109 -12.03 -4.11 14.40
C SER A 109 -11.93 -3.00 13.33
N VAL A 110 -11.47 -3.32 12.12
CA VAL A 110 -11.42 -2.39 10.98
C VAL A 110 -12.36 -2.83 9.87
N ASP A 111 -12.68 -1.93 8.95
CA ASP A 111 -13.57 -2.22 7.82
C ASP A 111 -12.82 -2.93 6.69
N ILE A 112 -11.56 -2.54 6.44
CA ILE A 112 -10.77 -3.00 5.30
C ILE A 112 -9.37 -3.43 5.72
N LEU A 113 -8.94 -4.60 5.24
CA LEU A 113 -7.54 -5.02 5.25
C LEU A 113 -6.94 -4.86 3.85
N LEU A 114 -5.82 -4.14 3.77
CA LEU A 114 -5.00 -4.06 2.56
C LEU A 114 -3.79 -4.98 2.71
N VAL A 115 -3.60 -5.87 1.74
CA VAL A 115 -2.47 -6.81 1.71
C VAL A 115 -1.74 -6.65 0.38
N PRO A 116 -0.65 -5.87 0.33
CA PRO A 116 0.22 -5.82 -0.83
C PRO A 116 0.86 -7.20 -1.06
N ILE A 117 0.87 -7.65 -2.30
CA ILE A 117 1.39 -8.97 -2.69
C ILE A 117 2.53 -8.75 -3.68
N HIS A 118 3.73 -9.23 -3.31
CA HIS A 118 4.90 -9.22 -4.19
C HIS A 118 5.07 -10.59 -4.87
N LEU A 119 4.91 -10.65 -6.19
CA LEU A 119 5.07 -11.85 -7.01
C LEU A 119 6.30 -11.72 -7.91
N GLY A 120 7.49 -11.88 -7.32
CA GLY A 120 8.75 -11.79 -8.06
C GLY A 120 9.10 -10.34 -8.41
N VAL A 121 8.68 -9.88 -9.59
CA VAL A 121 8.85 -8.48 -10.03
C VAL A 121 7.53 -7.72 -10.10
N HIS A 122 6.39 -8.39 -9.86
CA HIS A 122 5.06 -7.82 -10.03
C HIS A 122 4.37 -7.53 -8.70
N TRP A 123 3.66 -6.41 -8.64
CA TRP A 123 2.88 -5.98 -7.47
C TRP A 123 1.39 -6.18 -7.72
N CYS A 124 0.74 -6.85 -6.77
CA CYS A 124 -0.70 -7.04 -6.74
C CYS A 124 -1.25 -6.59 -5.37
N LEU A 125 -2.57 -6.52 -5.25
CA LEU A 125 -3.24 -6.16 -4.01
C LEU A 125 -4.36 -7.15 -3.72
N ALA A 126 -4.37 -7.71 -2.51
CA ALA A 126 -5.56 -8.34 -1.97
C ALA A 126 -6.23 -7.41 -0.97
N VAL A 127 -7.56 -7.35 -1.02
CA VAL A 127 -8.38 -6.51 -0.15
C VAL A 127 -9.43 -7.39 0.54
N THR A 128 -9.42 -7.41 1.86
CA THR A 128 -10.52 -7.96 2.66
C THR A 128 -11.43 -6.82 3.07
N ASP A 129 -12.69 -6.83 2.63
CA ASP A 129 -13.71 -5.87 3.07
C ASP A 129 -14.70 -6.60 3.99
N PHE A 130 -14.59 -6.36 5.30
CA PHE A 130 -15.41 -7.02 6.30
C PHE A 130 -16.88 -6.62 6.23
N ARG A 131 -17.18 -5.41 5.75
CA ARG A 131 -18.55 -4.92 5.56
C ARG A 131 -19.27 -5.70 4.46
N LYS A 132 -18.52 -6.08 3.42
CA LYS A 132 -19.01 -6.85 2.27
C LYS A 132 -18.83 -8.36 2.42
N LYS A 133 -18.03 -8.81 3.41
CA LYS A 133 -17.63 -10.21 3.61
C LYS A 133 -16.94 -10.79 2.37
N THR A 134 -16.07 -10.01 1.73
CA THR A 134 -15.36 -10.40 0.52
C THR A 134 -13.86 -10.28 0.68
N ILE A 135 -13.12 -11.18 0.04
CA ILE A 135 -11.69 -11.04 -0.25
C ILE A 135 -11.55 -10.90 -1.77
N THR A 136 -11.02 -9.79 -2.23
CA THR A 136 -10.87 -9.46 -3.66
C THR A 136 -9.39 -9.30 -4.00
N TYR A 137 -8.96 -9.89 -5.11
CA TYR A 137 -7.61 -9.78 -5.63
C TYR A 137 -7.60 -8.87 -6.86
N TYR A 138 -6.70 -7.90 -6.86
CA TYR A 138 -6.49 -6.92 -7.92
C TYR A 138 -5.11 -7.11 -8.54
N ASP A 139 -5.08 -7.23 -9.86
CA ASP A 139 -3.88 -7.44 -10.65
C ASP A 139 -3.99 -6.60 -11.92
N SER A 140 -3.10 -5.61 -12.06
CA SER A 140 -3.10 -4.69 -13.21
C SER A 140 -2.74 -5.36 -14.53
N MET A 141 -2.19 -6.58 -14.51
CA MET A 141 -1.91 -7.39 -15.69
C MET A 141 -3.06 -8.36 -16.03
N GLY A 142 -4.20 -8.28 -15.33
CA GLY A 142 -5.37 -9.12 -15.57
C GLY A 142 -5.24 -10.54 -15.02
N GLY A 143 -4.21 -10.82 -14.23
CA GLY A 143 -4.02 -12.10 -13.56
C GLY A 143 -5.10 -12.40 -12.52
N SER A 144 -5.36 -13.69 -12.28
CA SER A 144 -6.21 -14.14 -11.17
C SER A 144 -5.40 -14.95 -10.18
N ASN A 145 -5.70 -14.79 -8.89
CA ASN A 145 -5.01 -15.52 -7.82
C ASN A 145 -5.98 -15.91 -6.70
N SER A 146 -6.85 -16.86 -7.01
CA SER A 146 -7.82 -17.40 -6.04
C SER A 146 -7.14 -18.05 -4.84
N GLU A 147 -5.92 -18.57 -5.02
CA GLU A 147 -5.13 -19.16 -3.94
C GLU A 147 -4.68 -18.12 -2.91
N ALA A 148 -4.26 -16.92 -3.35
CA ALA A 148 -3.96 -15.82 -2.43
C ALA A 148 -5.17 -15.49 -1.55
N CYS A 149 -6.37 -15.46 -2.13
CA CYS A 149 -7.60 -15.22 -1.37
C CYS A 149 -7.87 -16.33 -0.35
N LYS A 150 -7.68 -17.62 -0.72
CA LYS A 150 -7.86 -18.76 0.19
C LYS A 150 -6.85 -18.76 1.34
N ILE A 151 -5.60 -18.37 1.09
CA ILE A 151 -4.57 -18.24 2.13
C ILE A 151 -5.01 -17.18 3.14
N LEU A 152 -5.47 -16.02 2.67
CA LEU A 152 -5.93 -14.92 3.53
C LEU A 152 -7.23 -15.25 4.28
N LEU A 153 -8.11 -16.08 3.71
CA LEU A 153 -9.32 -16.54 4.38
C LEU A 153 -9.03 -17.41 5.63
N ARG A 154 -7.82 -17.98 5.73
CA ARG A 154 -7.40 -18.84 6.84
C ARG A 154 -6.62 -18.10 7.94
N LEU A 155 -6.53 -16.77 7.86
CA LEU A 155 -5.97 -15.92 8.93
C LEU A 155 -6.86 -15.95 10.18
#